data_AF-A0A7V3P9G1-F1
#
_entry.id   AF-A0A7V3P9G1-F1
#
_cell.length_a   1.000
_cell.length_b   1.000
_cell.length_c   1.000
_cell.angle_alpha   90.00
_cell.angle_beta   90.00
_cell.angle_gamma   90.00
#
_symmetry.space_group_name_H-M   'P 1'
#
loop_
_entity.id
_entity.type
_entity.pdbx_description
1 polymer ?
#
loop_
_entity_poly.entity_id
_entity_poly.type
_entity_poly.pdbx_seq_one_letter_code
_entity_poly.pdbx_strand_id
1 'polypeptide(L)'
;MLVGHGPPGSIAPSRASHQAGTTRPGKHYSSPEPVCQTALNSDELFPSFSRLRETGTLVLSTCQTKGGVVSHTEPETAYELGRQYEASYRGCAQCVLAALQDVFDLQDDVLFQAASGFAGGGGLCGDSACGAYAGSIMMLSRLCGRPRTDFEDQAGVLFQNFRLVQMLHQHFIDEYGSVICRDIHTRIFGRPYYLADPDDLEKFDQAGGHYDKCPEVVGKAARWAAEIIISEGLI
;
A
#
# COMPACT_ATOMS: atom_id res chain seq x y z
N MET A 1 -32.09 5.83 -68.86
CA MET A 1 -31.82 4.39 -68.73
C MET A 1 -32.18 3.97 -67.32
N LEU A 2 -33.13 3.03 -67.20
CA LEU A 2 -33.45 2.21 -66.01
C LEU A 2 -32.17 1.47 -65.54
N VAL A 3 -31.91 1.03 -64.31
CA VAL A 3 -32.62 0.41 -63.16
C VAL A 3 -31.56 0.37 -62.03
N GLY A 4 -31.75 0.23 -60.72
CA GLY A 4 -32.86 -0.14 -59.84
C GLY A 4 -32.23 -0.52 -58.47
N HIS A 5 -32.82 -0.07 -57.36
CA HIS A 5 -32.42 -0.41 -55.99
C HIS A 5 -32.90 -1.83 -55.61
N GLY A 6 -32.13 -2.56 -54.79
CA GLY A 6 -32.55 -3.79 -54.12
C GLY A 6 -32.24 -3.74 -52.60
N PRO A 7 -33.12 -4.25 -51.72
CA PRO A 7 -33.04 -4.05 -50.26
C PRO A 7 -32.23 -5.16 -49.53
N PRO A 8 -31.87 -4.96 -48.24
CA PRO A 8 -31.05 -5.90 -47.48
C PRO A 8 -31.87 -7.09 -46.95
N GLY A 9 -31.33 -8.30 -47.12
CA GLY A 9 -31.91 -9.55 -46.64
C GLY A 9 -31.57 -9.87 -45.19
N SER A 10 -32.62 -10.08 -44.40
CA SER A 10 -32.61 -10.64 -43.04
C SER A 10 -32.30 -12.13 -43.04
N ILE A 11 -31.41 -12.60 -42.14
CA ILE A 11 -31.24 -14.03 -41.84
C ILE A 11 -31.78 -14.30 -40.43
N ALA A 12 -32.87 -15.07 -40.39
CA ALA A 12 -33.45 -15.67 -39.19
C ALA A 12 -32.74 -17.00 -38.83
N PRO A 13 -32.87 -17.50 -37.60
CA PRO A 13 -32.05 -18.62 -37.09
C PRO A 13 -32.66 -19.98 -37.44
N SER A 14 -31.83 -20.97 -37.79
CA SER A 14 -32.26 -22.36 -37.89
C SER A 14 -32.02 -23.12 -36.58
N ARG A 15 -33.09 -23.68 -36.04
CA ARG A 15 -33.08 -24.75 -35.02
C ARG A 15 -33.03 -26.11 -35.72
N ALA A 16 -32.14 -27.00 -35.27
CA ALA A 16 -32.23 -28.46 -35.42
C ALA A 16 -31.43 -29.08 -34.26
N SER A 17 -32.08 -29.51 -33.19
CA SER A 17 -32.55 -30.89 -32.91
C SER A 17 -31.47 -31.82 -32.34
N HIS A 18 -31.70 -32.23 -31.09
CA HIS A 18 -31.02 -33.27 -30.32
C HIS A 18 -30.68 -34.55 -31.09
N GLN A 19 -29.50 -35.12 -30.83
CA GLN A 19 -29.33 -36.54 -30.48
C GLN A 19 -28.10 -36.72 -29.56
N ALA A 20 -28.12 -37.83 -28.83
CA ALA A 20 -27.51 -38.06 -27.53
C ALA A 20 -26.14 -38.74 -27.57
N GLY A 21 -25.39 -38.58 -26.46
CA GLY A 21 -24.55 -39.63 -25.88
C GLY A 21 -23.13 -39.77 -26.42
N THR A 22 -22.14 -39.30 -25.66
CA THR A 22 -21.13 -40.18 -25.03
C THR A 22 -20.43 -39.41 -23.90
N THR A 23 -20.41 -40.04 -22.74
CA THR A 23 -19.92 -39.56 -21.45
C THR A 23 -18.39 -39.50 -21.40
N ARG A 24 -17.81 -38.36 -20.98
CA ARG A 24 -16.44 -38.31 -20.45
C ARG A 24 -16.46 -38.42 -18.93
N PRO A 25 -15.54 -39.18 -18.30
CA PRO A 25 -15.58 -39.47 -16.87
C PRO A 25 -15.21 -38.23 -16.05
N GLY A 26 -16.04 -37.96 -15.04
CA GLY A 26 -15.80 -36.95 -14.01
C GLY A 26 -14.67 -37.37 -13.09
N LYS A 27 -13.74 -36.45 -12.82
CA LYS A 27 -12.82 -36.60 -11.70
C LYS A 27 -13.58 -36.23 -10.43
N HIS A 28 -13.93 -37.25 -9.65
CA HIS A 28 -14.33 -37.12 -8.27
C HIS A 28 -13.16 -36.51 -7.47
N TYR A 29 -13.33 -35.26 -7.02
CA TYR A 29 -12.59 -34.77 -5.87
C TYR A 29 -13.49 -34.92 -4.65
N SER A 30 -13.20 -35.94 -3.85
CA SER A 30 -13.78 -36.11 -2.53
C SER A 30 -13.26 -34.99 -1.63
N SER A 31 -14.15 -34.11 -1.17
CA SER A 31 -13.88 -33.17 -0.09
C SER A 31 -13.81 -33.92 1.24
N PRO A 32 -12.71 -33.82 2.01
CA PRO A 32 -12.73 -34.22 3.40
C PRO A 32 -13.24 -33.07 4.27
N GLU A 33 -14.30 -33.32 5.05
CA GLU A 33 -14.61 -32.56 6.27
C GLU A 33 -14.48 -33.52 7.48
N PRO A 34 -14.46 -33.02 8.72
CA PRO A 34 -13.55 -32.01 9.28
C PRO A 34 -12.79 -32.64 10.48
N VAL A 35 -11.57 -32.19 10.77
CA VAL A 35 -10.95 -32.51 12.08
C VAL A 35 -11.04 -31.28 12.98
N CYS A 36 -11.72 -31.52 14.08
CA CYS A 36 -12.17 -30.61 15.12
C CYS A 36 -11.01 -29.91 15.85
N GLN A 37 -11.18 -28.59 16.03
CA GLN A 37 -10.84 -27.80 17.23
C GLN A 37 -9.40 -27.84 17.78
N THR A 38 -8.74 -26.69 17.65
CA THR A 38 -8.43 -25.87 18.83
C THR A 38 -8.65 -24.41 18.46
N ALA A 39 -9.64 -23.77 19.08
CA ALA A 39 -9.79 -22.32 19.07
C ALA A 39 -8.57 -21.73 19.79
N LEU A 40 -7.71 -21.01 19.06
CA LEU A 40 -6.72 -20.15 19.69
C LEU A 40 -7.44 -18.86 20.06
N ASN A 41 -7.59 -18.65 21.37
CA ASN A 41 -8.16 -17.44 21.94
C ASN A 41 -7.34 -16.22 21.50
N SER A 42 -8.02 -15.12 21.18
CA SER A 42 -7.47 -13.83 20.78
C SER A 42 -6.70 -13.09 21.89
N ASP A 43 -6.55 -13.68 23.07
CA ASP A 43 -6.01 -13.03 24.28
C ASP A 43 -4.53 -13.36 24.56
N GLU A 44 -3.86 -14.17 23.73
CA GLU A 44 -2.43 -14.48 23.88
C GLU A 44 -1.48 -13.70 22.94
N LEU A 45 -1.99 -12.72 22.17
CA LEU A 45 -1.22 -12.01 21.15
C LEU A 45 -0.62 -10.65 21.59
N PHE A 46 -0.71 -10.29 22.87
CA PHE A 46 -0.14 -9.03 23.37
C PHE A 46 0.38 -9.15 24.81
N PRO A 47 1.68 -9.40 25.03
CA PRO A 47 2.30 -9.06 26.30
C PRO A 47 2.60 -7.55 26.33
N SER A 48 2.03 -6.90 27.34
CA SER A 48 2.20 -5.49 27.70
C SER A 48 3.66 -5.02 27.65
N PHE A 49 3.90 -3.90 26.98
CA PHE A 49 5.13 -3.12 27.03
C PHE A 49 5.53 -2.82 28.49
N SER A 50 6.52 -3.55 29.00
CA SER A 50 7.34 -3.04 30.10
C SER A 50 8.74 -3.66 30.06
N ARG A 51 9.73 -2.77 30.04
CA ARG A 51 11.19 -2.98 30.11
C ARG A 51 11.84 -3.40 28.78
N LEU A 52 12.63 -2.49 28.23
CA LEU A 52 14.09 -2.60 28.22
C LEU A 52 14.70 -1.21 28.00
N ARG A 53 15.64 -0.85 28.88
CA ARG A 53 16.50 0.32 28.84
C ARG A 53 17.86 -0.08 28.26
N GLU A 54 18.51 0.87 27.61
CA GLU A 54 19.98 1.05 27.48
C GLU A 54 20.69 -0.07 26.68
N THR A 55 21.41 0.14 25.57
CA THR A 55 22.46 1.13 25.24
C THR A 55 22.79 1.03 23.74
N GLY A 56 23.16 2.13 23.07
CA GLY A 56 23.84 2.06 21.77
C GLY A 56 23.68 3.28 20.87
N THR A 57 24.20 4.44 21.26
CA THR A 57 24.25 5.64 20.40
C THR A 57 25.25 5.45 19.27
N LEU A 58 24.78 5.36 18.03
CA LEU A 58 25.62 5.55 16.84
C LEU A 58 25.70 7.06 16.56
N VAL A 59 26.91 7.63 16.66
CA VAL A 59 27.15 9.05 16.38
C VAL A 59 27.41 9.22 14.88
N LEU A 60 26.39 9.64 14.12
CA LEU A 60 26.58 10.09 12.75
C LEU A 60 27.18 11.51 12.73
N SER A 61 28.13 11.73 11.83
CA SER A 61 28.95 12.94 11.73
C SER A 61 28.11 14.20 11.55
N THR A 62 28.18 15.11 12.54
CA THR A 62 27.47 16.40 12.50
C THR A 62 28.19 17.39 11.57
N CYS A 63 27.52 17.81 10.50
CA CYS A 63 27.80 19.08 9.84
C CYS A 63 27.22 20.20 10.72
N GLN A 64 28.08 21.07 11.26
CA GLN A 64 27.68 22.14 12.17
C GLN A 64 27.05 23.30 11.39
N THR A 65 25.74 23.49 11.52
CA THR A 65 25.06 24.75 11.21
C THR A 65 24.64 25.43 12.51
N LYS A 66 24.74 26.77 12.57
CA LYS A 66 24.40 27.57 13.75
C LYS A 66 22.88 27.59 13.95
N GLY A 67 22.40 26.64 14.73
CA GLY A 67 21.02 26.43 15.16
C GLY A 67 21.00 25.01 15.73
N GLY A 68 20.59 24.84 16.99
CA GLY A 68 20.85 23.64 17.78
C GLY A 68 20.72 22.32 17.01
N VAL A 69 21.68 21.40 17.24
CA VAL A 69 21.67 20.06 16.66
C VAL A 69 20.43 19.33 17.19
N VAL A 70 19.36 19.30 16.40
CA VAL A 70 18.25 18.38 16.63
C VAL A 70 18.68 17.06 16.00
N SER A 71 19.19 16.14 16.82
CA SER A 71 19.40 14.76 16.38
C SER A 71 18.04 14.09 16.32
N HIS A 72 17.45 14.03 15.13
CA HIS A 72 16.22 13.26 14.90
C HIS A 72 16.54 11.76 14.89
N THR A 73 15.64 10.95 15.43
CA THR A 73 15.70 9.49 15.26
C THR A 73 15.41 9.14 13.80
N GLU A 74 15.76 7.93 13.37
CA GLU A 74 15.50 7.45 12.00
C GLU A 74 14.01 7.53 11.63
N PRO A 75 13.05 7.10 12.50
CA PRO A 75 11.62 7.26 12.19
C PRO A 75 11.16 8.70 12.09
N GLU A 76 11.71 9.60 12.91
CA GLU A 76 11.39 11.02 12.81
C GLU A 76 11.97 11.56 11.49
N THR A 77 13.23 11.30 11.18
CA THR A 77 13.81 11.67 9.88
C THR A 77 12.97 11.17 8.68
N ALA A 78 12.40 9.96 8.77
CA ALA A 78 11.48 9.42 7.76
C ALA A 78 10.17 10.22 7.67
N TYR A 79 9.64 10.69 8.81
CA TYR A 79 8.49 11.59 8.87
C TYR A 79 8.76 12.90 8.14
N GLU A 80 9.84 13.60 8.50
CA GLU A 80 10.22 14.88 7.89
C GLU A 80 10.45 14.77 6.38
N LEU A 81 11.24 13.78 5.94
CA LEU A 81 11.52 13.58 4.52
C LEU A 81 10.25 13.21 3.76
N GLY A 82 9.41 12.33 4.31
CA GLY A 82 8.14 11.96 3.69
C GLY A 82 7.23 13.17 3.46
N ARG A 83 7.07 14.02 4.47
CA ARG A 83 6.33 15.28 4.36
C ARG A 83 6.91 16.18 3.27
N GLN A 84 8.23 16.41 3.33
CA GLN A 84 8.92 17.31 2.42
C GLN A 84 8.80 16.83 0.97
N TYR A 85 8.98 15.54 0.73
CA TYR A 85 8.92 14.94 -0.60
C TYR A 85 7.52 14.99 -1.17
N GLU A 86 6.47 14.72 -0.38
CA GLU A 86 5.09 14.85 -0.87
C GLU A 86 4.79 16.29 -1.28
N ALA A 87 5.13 17.26 -0.43
CA ALA A 87 4.86 18.66 -0.69
C ALA A 87 5.61 19.20 -1.91
N SER A 88 6.82 18.67 -2.18
CA SER A 88 7.69 19.14 -3.27
C SER A 88 7.46 18.42 -4.58
N TYR A 89 7.27 17.10 -4.53
CA TYR A 89 7.33 16.23 -5.70
C TYR A 89 6.02 15.50 -6.00
N ARG A 90 5.10 15.45 -5.03
CA ARG A 90 3.85 14.67 -5.11
C ARG A 90 4.16 13.17 -5.30
N GLY A 91 3.11 12.36 -5.51
CA GLY A 91 3.28 10.92 -5.72
C GLY A 91 3.51 10.17 -4.40
N CYS A 92 2.46 10.11 -3.57
CA CYS A 92 2.55 9.70 -2.16
C CYS A 92 3.32 8.39 -1.91
N ALA A 93 3.14 7.37 -2.76
CA ALA A 93 3.83 6.08 -2.62
C ALA A 93 5.34 6.22 -2.86
N GLN A 94 5.73 6.97 -3.89
CA GLN A 94 7.12 7.27 -4.21
C GLN A 94 7.78 8.09 -3.09
N CYS A 95 7.08 9.07 -2.53
CA CYS A 95 7.61 9.88 -1.43
C CYS A 95 7.90 9.06 -0.17
N VAL A 96 7.00 8.14 0.21
CA VAL A 96 7.25 7.22 1.33
C VAL A 96 8.48 6.36 1.05
N LEU A 97 8.56 5.77 -0.15
CA LEU A 97 9.71 4.94 -0.52
C LEU A 97 11.01 5.74 -0.49
N ALA A 98 11.06 6.91 -1.12
CA ALA A 98 12.25 7.76 -1.13
C ALA A 98 12.69 8.12 0.30
N ALA A 99 11.77 8.53 1.17
CA ALA A 99 12.09 8.84 2.55
C ALA A 99 12.71 7.64 3.31
N LEU A 100 12.11 6.45 3.16
CA LEU A 100 12.61 5.23 3.81
C LEU A 100 13.94 4.74 3.19
N GLN A 101 14.09 4.86 1.87
CA GLN A 101 15.33 4.51 1.18
C GLN A 101 16.48 5.42 1.61
N ASP A 102 16.23 6.72 1.74
CA ASP A 102 17.25 7.69 2.16
C ASP A 102 17.65 7.53 3.63
N VAL A 103 16.67 7.26 4.51
CA VAL A 103 16.93 7.07 5.95
C VAL A 103 17.74 5.82 6.22
N PHE A 104 17.49 4.73 5.50
CA PHE A 104 18.11 3.44 5.74
C PHE A 104 19.19 3.06 4.72
N ASP A 105 19.55 3.95 3.79
CA ASP A 105 20.50 3.70 2.70
C ASP A 105 20.11 2.45 1.85
N LEU A 106 18.82 2.34 1.53
CA LEU A 106 18.20 1.20 0.85
C LEU A 106 17.77 1.53 -0.59
N GLN A 107 18.59 2.26 -1.35
CA GLN A 107 18.22 2.69 -2.69
C GLN A 107 17.76 1.52 -3.58
N ASP A 108 16.53 1.63 -4.11
CA ASP A 108 15.92 0.64 -5.01
C ASP A 108 15.06 1.37 -6.05
N ASP A 109 15.70 1.74 -7.16
CA ASP A 109 15.09 2.53 -8.24
C ASP A 109 13.94 1.77 -8.93
N VAL A 110 14.00 0.43 -8.98
CA VAL A 110 12.96 -0.40 -9.60
C VAL A 110 11.70 -0.37 -8.74
N LEU A 111 11.85 -0.52 -7.42
CA LEU A 111 10.75 -0.40 -6.48
C LEU A 111 10.15 1.00 -6.50
N PHE A 112 11.00 2.03 -6.51
CA PHE A 112 10.58 3.43 -6.61
C PHE A 112 9.80 3.71 -7.89
N GLN A 113 10.27 3.23 -9.05
CA GLN A 113 9.58 3.40 -10.33
C GLN A 113 8.22 2.67 -10.33
N ALA A 114 8.16 1.45 -9.79
CA ALA A 114 6.93 0.66 -9.73
C ALA A 114 5.83 1.32 -8.88
N ALA A 115 6.19 2.19 -7.94
CA ALA A 115 5.24 2.88 -7.07
C ALA A 115 4.49 4.05 -7.73
N SER A 116 4.93 4.52 -8.90
CA SER A 116 4.39 5.72 -9.56
C SER A 116 2.87 5.69 -9.74
N GLY A 117 2.32 4.53 -10.10
CA GLY A 117 0.91 4.34 -10.41
C GLY A 117 -0.02 4.25 -9.19
N PHE A 118 0.46 4.48 -7.97
CA PHE A 118 -0.35 4.43 -6.74
C PHE A 118 -0.79 5.82 -6.22
N ALA A 119 -0.38 6.90 -6.86
CA ALA A 119 -0.67 8.27 -6.42
C ALA A 119 -2.18 8.60 -6.44
N GLY A 120 -2.70 9.25 -5.38
CA GLY A 120 -4.13 9.60 -5.34
C GLY A 120 -5.05 8.37 -5.41
N GLY A 121 -4.67 7.27 -4.75
CA GLY A 121 -5.42 6.03 -4.79
C GLY A 121 -5.32 5.33 -6.15
N GLY A 122 -4.15 5.38 -6.79
CA GLY A 122 -3.88 4.70 -8.06
C GLY A 122 -3.52 5.66 -9.19
N GLY A 123 -4.28 5.63 -10.28
CA GLY A 123 -4.18 6.64 -11.33
C GLY A 123 -5.04 7.86 -11.00
N LEU A 124 -4.91 8.45 -9.79
CA LEU A 124 -5.75 9.55 -9.30
C LEU A 124 -7.24 9.20 -9.14
N CYS A 125 -7.60 7.92 -9.13
CA CYS A 125 -8.99 7.45 -9.03
C CYS A 125 -9.58 7.59 -7.61
N GLY A 126 -8.74 7.54 -6.58
CA GLY A 126 -9.11 7.68 -5.18
C GLY A 126 -9.77 6.46 -4.54
N ASP A 127 -10.27 5.50 -5.32
CA ASP A 127 -11.06 4.36 -4.85
C ASP A 127 -10.23 3.11 -4.50
N SER A 128 -8.90 3.22 -4.50
CA SER A 128 -7.98 2.19 -4.01
C SER A 128 -7.19 2.65 -2.78
N ALA A 129 -6.25 1.82 -2.33
CA ALA A 129 -5.38 2.11 -1.20
C ALA A 129 -4.68 3.47 -1.35
N CYS A 130 -4.59 4.22 -0.25
CA CYS A 130 -3.78 5.43 -0.19
C CYS A 130 -2.35 5.12 -0.65
N GLY A 131 -1.77 6.01 -1.47
CA GLY A 131 -0.42 5.80 -1.98
C GLY A 131 0.61 5.68 -0.86
N ALA A 132 0.47 6.45 0.23
CA ALA A 132 1.36 6.35 1.38
C ALA A 132 1.32 4.95 2.03
N TYR A 133 0.11 4.39 2.21
CA TYR A 133 -0.08 3.03 2.73
C TYR A 133 0.53 1.98 1.80
N ALA A 134 0.26 2.10 0.49
CA ALA A 134 0.80 1.18 -0.51
C ALA A 134 2.35 1.23 -0.56
N GLY A 135 2.94 2.42 -0.53
CA GLY A 135 4.40 2.60 -0.51
C GLY A 135 5.06 2.01 0.75
N SER A 136 4.44 2.20 1.92
CA SER A 136 4.92 1.58 3.17
C SER A 136 4.85 0.04 3.10
N ILE A 137 3.77 -0.54 2.57
CA ILE A 137 3.69 -1.99 2.32
C ILE A 137 4.81 -2.44 1.39
N MET A 138 5.03 -1.72 0.29
CA MET A 138 6.08 -2.04 -0.67
C MET A 138 7.46 -2.10 -0.02
N MET A 139 7.79 -1.17 0.88
CA MET A 139 9.06 -1.20 1.62
C MET A 139 9.13 -2.40 2.58
N LEU A 140 8.08 -2.63 3.38
CA LEU A 140 8.05 -3.76 4.31
C LEU A 140 8.18 -5.10 3.58
N SER A 141 7.48 -5.27 2.45
CA SER A 141 7.57 -6.46 1.60
C SER A 141 8.89 -6.56 0.83
N ARG A 142 9.58 -5.45 0.57
CA ARG A 142 10.93 -5.46 0.01
C ARG A 142 11.97 -6.02 1.00
N LEU A 143 11.80 -5.74 2.29
CA LEU A 143 12.68 -6.23 3.35
C LEU A 143 12.32 -7.63 3.84
N CYS A 144 11.03 -7.93 3.94
CA CYS A 144 10.51 -9.20 4.42
C CYS A 144 9.43 -9.69 3.46
N GLY A 145 9.82 -10.25 2.31
CA GLY A 145 8.88 -10.81 1.35
C GLY A 145 9.52 -11.95 0.57
N ARG A 146 8.73 -12.95 0.20
CA ARG A 146 9.27 -14.09 -0.54
C ARG A 146 9.69 -13.66 -1.96
N PRO A 147 10.89 -14.02 -2.42
CA PRO A 147 11.31 -13.77 -3.78
C PRO A 147 10.61 -14.74 -4.75
N ARG A 148 10.56 -14.39 -6.03
CA ARG A 148 9.97 -15.27 -7.06
C ARG A 148 10.71 -16.62 -7.18
N THR A 149 11.99 -16.67 -6.83
CA THR A 149 12.82 -17.88 -6.81
C THR A 149 12.44 -18.85 -5.69
N ASP A 150 11.80 -18.37 -4.63
CA ASP A 150 11.25 -19.17 -3.52
C ASP A 150 9.74 -18.95 -3.41
N PHE A 151 9.03 -19.21 -4.51
CA PHE A 151 7.58 -18.96 -4.55
C PHE A 151 6.78 -19.90 -3.64
N GLU A 152 7.37 -21.05 -3.29
CA GLU A 152 6.84 -22.01 -2.32
C GLU A 152 6.98 -21.53 -0.87
N ASP A 153 7.71 -20.43 -0.63
CA ASP A 153 7.97 -19.84 0.68
C ASP A 153 8.65 -20.82 1.65
N GLN A 154 9.70 -21.49 1.18
CA GLN A 154 10.48 -22.41 2.02
C GLN A 154 11.14 -21.69 3.20
N ALA A 155 11.47 -20.40 3.04
CA ALA A 155 11.94 -19.54 4.12
C ALA A 155 10.83 -19.15 5.14
N GLY A 156 9.55 -19.36 4.82
CA GLY A 156 8.42 -19.09 5.71
C GLY A 156 8.17 -17.62 6.03
N VAL A 157 8.59 -16.69 5.15
CA VAL A 157 8.53 -15.24 5.41
C VAL A 157 7.18 -14.62 5.03
N LEU A 158 6.30 -15.35 4.34
CA LEU A 158 5.02 -14.82 3.88
C LEU A 158 4.14 -14.32 5.04
N PHE A 159 3.91 -15.18 6.03
CA PHE A 159 3.06 -14.83 7.17
C PHE A 159 3.71 -13.80 8.09
N GLN A 160 5.05 -13.78 8.14
CA GLN A 160 5.77 -12.70 8.81
C GLN A 160 5.47 -11.36 8.13
N ASN A 161 5.56 -11.29 6.79
CA ASN A 161 5.21 -10.07 6.06
C ASN A 161 3.78 -9.61 6.33
N PHE A 162 2.83 -10.55 6.33
CA PHE A 162 1.43 -10.24 6.61
C PHE A 162 1.24 -9.61 7.99
N ARG A 163 1.94 -10.12 9.01
CA ARG A 163 1.92 -9.52 10.35
C ARG A 163 2.48 -8.09 10.34
N LEU A 164 3.58 -7.83 9.65
CA LEU A 164 4.16 -6.48 9.53
C LEU A 164 3.17 -5.50 8.88
N VAL A 165 2.53 -5.94 7.79
CA VAL A 165 1.52 -5.13 7.09
C VAL A 165 0.26 -4.92 7.94
N GLN A 166 -0.13 -5.89 8.78
CA GLN A 166 -1.23 -5.74 9.74
C GLN A 166 -0.91 -4.71 10.83
N MET A 167 0.33 -4.64 11.32
CA MET A 167 0.75 -3.58 12.26
C MET A 167 0.60 -2.20 11.62
N LEU A 168 1.12 -2.03 10.41
CA LEU A 168 0.94 -0.79 9.65
C LEU A 168 -0.54 -0.48 9.38
N HIS A 169 -1.32 -1.49 9.01
CA HIS A 169 -2.76 -1.34 8.78
C HIS A 169 -3.46 -0.77 10.01
N GLN A 170 -3.13 -1.27 11.20
CA GLN A 170 -3.74 -0.80 12.43
C GLN A 170 -3.48 0.68 12.68
N HIS A 171 -2.26 1.18 12.42
CA HIS A 171 -1.97 2.62 12.50
C HIS A 171 -2.88 3.47 11.59
N PHE A 172 -3.12 3.01 10.35
CA PHE A 172 -4.02 3.71 9.42
C PHE A 172 -5.49 3.67 9.88
N ILE A 173 -5.93 2.54 10.44
CA ILE A 173 -7.29 2.41 10.98
C ILE A 173 -7.48 3.30 12.21
N ASP A 174 -6.51 3.32 13.13
CA ASP A 174 -6.61 4.13 14.35
C ASP A 174 -6.61 5.64 14.04
N GLU A 175 -5.77 6.07 13.09
CA GLU A 175 -5.65 7.49 12.72
C GLU A 175 -6.78 7.96 11.79
N TYR A 176 -7.08 7.18 10.74
CA TYR A 176 -7.96 7.62 9.65
C TYR A 176 -9.25 6.83 9.53
N GLY A 177 -9.36 5.66 10.15
CA GLY A 177 -10.51 4.76 10.04
C GLY A 177 -10.61 4.02 8.70
N SER A 178 -9.65 4.19 7.78
CA SER A 178 -9.61 3.52 6.48
C SER A 178 -8.20 3.57 5.89
N VAL A 179 -7.92 2.63 4.97
CA VAL A 179 -6.72 2.63 4.12
C VAL A 179 -7.01 3.15 2.71
N ILE A 180 -8.27 3.42 2.38
CA ILE A 180 -8.70 3.85 1.04
C ILE A 180 -8.54 5.37 0.91
N CYS A 181 -7.90 5.82 -0.16
CA CYS A 181 -7.50 7.22 -0.34
C CYS A 181 -8.69 8.19 -0.23
N ARG A 182 -9.81 7.86 -0.88
CA ARG A 182 -11.05 8.64 -0.85
C ARG A 182 -11.66 8.76 0.55
N ASP A 183 -11.57 7.71 1.36
CA ASP A 183 -12.10 7.71 2.72
C ASP A 183 -11.21 8.55 3.64
N ILE A 184 -9.88 8.44 3.48
CA ILE A 184 -8.92 9.30 4.17
C ILE A 184 -9.16 10.76 3.79
N HIS A 185 -9.41 11.07 2.51
CA HIS A 185 -9.79 12.43 2.10
C HIS A 185 -11.05 12.90 2.85
N THR A 186 -12.07 12.06 2.91
CA THR A 186 -13.31 12.38 3.64
C THR A 186 -13.03 12.66 5.12
N ARG A 187 -12.14 11.89 5.74
CA ARG A 187 -11.75 12.07 7.15
C ARG A 187 -11.00 13.38 7.42
N ILE A 188 -10.08 13.79 6.53
CA ILE A 188 -9.17 14.93 6.77
C ILE A 188 -9.63 16.25 6.14
N PHE A 189 -10.41 16.20 5.05
CA PHE A 189 -10.97 17.38 4.37
C PHE A 189 -12.48 17.55 4.63
N GLY A 190 -13.17 16.54 5.15
CA GLY A 190 -14.63 16.53 5.28
C GLY A 190 -15.37 16.11 4.01
N ARG A 191 -14.66 15.87 2.91
CA ARG A 191 -15.19 15.34 1.65
C ARG A 191 -14.10 14.64 0.83
N PRO A 192 -14.45 13.74 -0.10
CA PRO A 192 -13.50 13.24 -1.07
C PRO A 192 -13.19 14.27 -2.17
N TYR A 193 -12.10 14.01 -2.89
CA TYR A 193 -11.72 14.70 -4.12
C TYR A 193 -11.40 13.68 -5.22
N TYR A 194 -11.83 13.94 -6.44
CA TYR A 194 -11.51 13.16 -7.63
C TYR A 194 -10.41 13.85 -8.41
N LEU A 195 -9.17 13.50 -8.13
CA LEU A 195 -7.98 14.24 -8.57
C LEU A 195 -7.71 14.17 -10.08
N ALA A 196 -8.37 13.25 -10.81
CA ALA A 196 -8.32 13.20 -12.26
C ALA A 196 -9.16 14.31 -12.94
N ASP A 197 -10.08 14.95 -12.20
CA ASP A 197 -10.78 16.16 -12.64
C ASP A 197 -9.93 17.39 -12.28
N PRO A 198 -9.49 18.21 -13.26
CA PRO A 198 -8.70 19.42 -13.00
C PRO A 198 -9.37 20.40 -12.04
N ASP A 199 -10.70 20.57 -12.12
CA ASP A 199 -11.43 21.50 -11.27
C ASP A 199 -11.50 21.01 -9.82
N ASP A 200 -11.44 19.70 -9.59
CA ASP A 200 -11.44 19.12 -8.26
C ASP A 200 -10.02 19.02 -7.68
N LEU A 201 -9.02 18.80 -8.54
CA LEU A 201 -7.60 18.92 -8.18
C LEU A 201 -7.25 20.33 -7.71
N GLU A 202 -7.73 21.38 -8.38
CA GLU A 202 -7.49 22.75 -7.92
C GLU A 202 -8.09 23.00 -6.53
N LYS A 203 -9.32 22.53 -6.29
CA LYS A 203 -9.97 22.65 -4.97
C LYS A 203 -9.25 21.83 -3.90
N PHE A 204 -8.69 20.69 -4.27
CA PHE A 204 -7.85 19.87 -3.40
C PHE A 204 -6.57 20.61 -3.01
N ASP A 205 -5.87 21.21 -3.99
CA ASP A 205 -4.66 22.00 -3.77
C ASP A 205 -4.95 23.20 -2.85
N GLN A 206 -6.04 23.94 -3.11
CA GLN A 206 -6.49 25.07 -2.28
C GLN A 206 -6.88 24.64 -0.85
N ALA A 207 -7.35 23.40 -0.66
CA ALA A 207 -7.69 22.85 0.64
C ALA A 207 -6.47 22.33 1.44
N GLY A 208 -5.25 22.56 0.94
CA GLY A 208 -4.01 22.13 1.60
C GLY A 208 -3.54 20.73 1.21
N GLY A 209 -4.07 20.18 0.11
CA GLY A 209 -3.77 18.83 -0.38
C GLY A 209 -2.30 18.46 -0.32
N HIS A 210 -1.45 19.29 -0.92
CA HIS A 210 0.01 19.12 -0.96
C HIS A 210 0.78 20.05 0.01
N TYR A 211 0.09 20.68 0.97
CA TYR A 211 0.73 21.58 1.94
C TYR A 211 0.82 20.97 3.33
N ASP A 212 -0.31 20.52 3.89
CA ASP A 212 -0.38 20.01 5.26
C ASP A 212 -1.22 18.73 5.39
N LYS A 213 -1.94 18.30 4.35
CA LYS A 213 -2.81 17.12 4.41
C LYS A 213 -2.13 15.85 3.92
N CYS A 214 -1.92 15.67 2.62
CA CYS A 214 -1.19 14.50 2.11
C CYS A 214 0.26 14.43 2.60
N PRO A 215 1.00 15.55 2.78
CA PRO A 215 2.30 15.51 3.44
C PRO A 215 2.25 14.84 4.80
N GLU A 216 1.26 15.19 5.64
CA GLU A 216 1.11 14.60 6.97
C GLU A 216 0.84 13.10 6.91
N VAL A 217 -0.01 12.66 5.97
CA VAL A 217 -0.28 11.23 5.75
C VAL A 217 0.98 10.48 5.33
N VAL A 218 1.75 11.04 4.38
CA VAL A 218 3.00 10.44 3.89
C VAL A 218 4.05 10.38 4.99
N GLY A 219 4.27 11.47 5.73
CA GLY A 219 5.22 11.50 6.84
C GLY A 219 4.86 10.47 7.91
N LYS A 220 3.60 10.41 8.35
CA LYS A 220 3.15 9.42 9.34
C LYS A 220 3.37 8.00 8.85
N ALA A 221 3.01 7.71 7.60
CA ALA A 221 3.19 6.39 7.01
C ALA A 221 4.66 5.97 6.92
N ALA A 222 5.55 6.90 6.57
CA ALA A 222 7.00 6.67 6.55
C ALA A 222 7.52 6.39 7.97
N ARG A 223 7.13 7.19 8.96
CA ARG A 223 7.50 6.96 10.37
C ARG A 223 7.06 5.61 10.89
N TRP A 224 5.79 5.25 10.71
CA TRP A 224 5.26 3.97 11.19
C TRP A 224 5.94 2.79 10.52
N ALA A 225 6.23 2.89 9.21
CA ALA A 225 7.00 1.87 8.52
C ALA A 225 8.43 1.76 9.09
N ALA A 226 9.10 2.89 9.35
CA ALA A 226 10.42 2.91 9.97
C ALA A 226 10.41 2.31 11.39
N GLU A 227 9.40 2.63 12.21
CA GLU A 227 9.21 2.04 13.54
C GLU A 227 9.06 0.51 13.47
N ILE A 228 8.26 0.02 12.52
CA ILE A 228 8.08 -1.42 12.30
C ILE A 228 9.41 -2.07 11.85
N ILE A 229 10.11 -1.46 10.89
CA ILE A 229 11.40 -1.96 10.39
C ILE A 229 12.43 -2.13 11.52
N ILE A 230 12.55 -1.10 12.37
CA ILE A 230 13.52 -1.09 13.48
C ILE A 230 13.10 -2.07 14.58
N SER A 231 11.82 -2.05 15.00
CA SER A 231 11.34 -2.89 16.10
C SER A 231 11.39 -4.39 15.78
N GLU A 232 11.26 -4.74 14.50
CA GLU A 232 11.28 -6.11 14.02
C GLU A 232 12.68 -6.55 13.52
N GLY A 233 13.69 -5.68 13.62
CA GLY A 233 15.08 -5.99 13.28
C GLY A 233 15.29 -6.38 11.82
N LEU A 234 14.60 -5.68 10.90
CA LEU A 234 14.70 -5.97 9.46
C LEU A 234 15.94 -5.35 8.79
N ILE A 235 16.68 -4.51 9.53
CA ILE A 235 17.93 -3.86 9.16
C ILE A 235 18.93 -3.92 10.31
#